data_AF-A0A3D1AYT4-F1
#
_entry.id   AF-A0A3D1AYT4-F1
#
_cell.length_a   1.000
_cell.length_b   1.000
_cell.length_c   1.000
_cell.angle_alpha   90.00
_cell.angle_beta   90.00
_cell.angle_gamma   90.00
#
_symmetry.space_group_name_H-M   'P 1'
#
loop_
_entity.id
_entity.type
_entity.pdbx_description
1 polymer ?
#
loop_
_entity_poly.entity_id
_entity_poly.type
_entity_poly.pdbx_seq_one_letter_code
_entity_poly.pdbx_strand_id
1 'polypeptide(L)' 'MTHMDLRVPSGILFTLLGLILMFMGVVYSGLRPALTDTNVNLYCGISMLVFGGILLLLARKRS' A
#
# COMPACT_ATOMS: atom_id res chain seq x y z
N MET A 1 -24.25 -14.74 9.95
CA MET A 1 -23.38 -13.58 9.73
C MET A 1 -22.10 -14.12 9.11
N THR A 2 -21.92 -13.99 7.80
CA THR A 2 -20.75 -14.53 7.10
C THR A 2 -19.51 -13.79 7.61
N HIS A 3 -18.61 -14.48 8.29
CA HIS A 3 -17.33 -13.92 8.72
C HIS A 3 -16.53 -13.58 7.47
N MET A 4 -16.61 -12.32 7.03
CA MET A 4 -15.78 -11.82 5.93
C MET A 4 -14.32 -11.91 6.37
N ASP A 5 -13.47 -12.60 5.59
CA ASP A 5 -12.04 -12.59 5.85
C ASP A 5 -11.52 -11.16 5.65
N LEU A 6 -11.25 -10.48 6.77
CA LEU A 6 -10.84 -9.09 6.81
C LEU A 6 -9.56 -8.84 5.99
N ARG A 7 -8.77 -9.88 5.72
CA ARG A 7 -7.51 -9.80 4.98
C ARG A 7 -7.71 -9.42 3.53
N VAL A 8 -8.86 -9.77 2.94
CA VAL A 8 -9.18 -9.41 1.54
C VAL A 8 -9.48 -7.91 1.40
N PRO A 9 -10.48 -7.31 2.08
CA PRO A 9 -10.75 -5.89 1.94
C PRO A 9 -9.59 -5.03 2.43
N SER A 10 -8.93 -5.39 3.54
CA SER A 10 -7.74 -4.67 4.01
C SER A 10 -6.58 -4.80 3.03
N GLY A 11 -6.32 -6.00 2.51
CA GLY A 11 -5.26 -6.25 1.53
C GLY A 11 -5.44 -5.45 0.25
N ILE A 12 -6.67 -5.36 -0.27
CA ILE A 12 -7.01 -4.53 -1.44
C ILE A 12 -6.74 -3.05 -1.14
N LEU A 13 -7.23 -2.54 -0.01
CA LEU A 13 -7.09 -1.13 0.37
C LEU A 13 -5.62 -0.72 0.48
N PHE A 14 -4.80 -1.50 1.19
CA PHE A 14 -3.37 -1.20 1.35
C PHE A 14 -2.60 -1.34 0.04
N THR A 15 -2.94 -2.31 -0.79
CA THR A 15 -2.29 -2.46 -2.11
C THR A 15 -2.64 -1.29 -3.03
N LEU A 16 -3.91 -0.86 -3.06
CA LEU A 16 -4.36 0.26 -3.89
C LEU A 16 -3.74 1.59 -3.43
N LEU A 17 -3.78 1.89 -2.13
CA LEU A 17 -3.13 3.08 -1.57
C LEU A 17 -1.62 3.06 -1.80
N GLY A 18 -0.98 1.91 -1.60
CA GLY A 18 0.44 1.74 -1.86
C GLY A 18 0.81 2.00 -3.32
N LEU A 19 0.00 1.53 -4.27
CA LEU A 19 0.17 1.78 -5.69
C LEU A 19 0.07 3.27 -6.03
N ILE A 20 -0.94 3.95 -5.48
CA ILE A 20 -1.14 5.39 -5.68
C ILE A 20 0.05 6.18 -5.13
N LEU A 21 0.49 5.88 -3.90
CA LEU A 21 1.62 6.56 -3.27
C LEU A 21 2.95 6.28 -3.99
N MET A 22 3.18 5.04 -4.43
CA MET A 22 4.35 4.69 -5.24
C MET A 22 4.33 5.47 -6.56
N PHE A 23 3.19 5.52 -7.25
CA PHE A 23 3.03 6.29 -8.49
C PHE A 23 3.29 7.78 -8.26
N MET A 24 2.71 8.37 -7.20
CA MET A 24 2.96 9.75 -6.83
C MET A 24 4.44 10.00 -6.49
N GLY A 25 5.09 9.08 -5.77
CA GLY A 25 6.50 9.17 -5.43
C GLY A 25 7.41 9.12 -6.67
N VAL A 26 7.08 8.31 -7.68
CA VAL A 26 7.88 8.20 -8.92
C VAL A 26 7.61 9.36 -9.88
N VAL A 27 6.34 9.66 -10.15
CA VAL A 27 5.94 10.67 -11.15
C VAL A 27 6.12 12.09 -10.64
N TYR A 28 5.80 12.32 -9.36
CA TYR A 28 5.91 13.61 -8.72
C TYR A 28 6.98 13.58 -7.64
N SER A 29 8.18 13.13 -7.98
CA SER A 29 9.31 13.07 -7.05
C SER A 29 9.74 14.43 -6.50
N GLY A 30 9.24 15.54 -7.03
CA GLY A 30 9.44 16.90 -6.50
C GLY A 30 8.38 17.34 -5.48
N LEU A 31 7.22 16.66 -5.39
CA LEU A 31 6.20 16.91 -4.38
C LEU A 31 6.63 16.26 -3.05
N ARG A 32 7.49 16.97 -2.31
CA ARG A 32 7.99 16.57 -1.00
C ARG A 32 7.47 17.54 0.07
N PRO A 33 7.17 17.07 1.29
CA PRO A 33 6.88 17.96 2.41
C PRO A 33 8.08 18.88 2.68
N ALA A 34 7.82 20.16 2.98
CA ALA A 34 8.88 21.14 3.26
C ALA A 34 9.81 20.74 4.43
N LEU A 35 9.36 19.81 5.29
CA LEU A 35 10.08 19.32 6.46
C LEU A 35 11.00 18.12 6.18
N THR A 36 11.00 17.55 4.96
CA THR A 36 11.85 16.39 4.67
C THR A 36 12.32 16.36 3.22
N ASP A 37 13.63 16.19 3.02
CA ASP A 37 14.22 16.01 1.69
C ASP A 37 13.92 14.62 1.10
N THR A 38 13.32 13.72 1.89
CA THR A 38 13.09 12.33 1.51
C THR A 38 11.74 12.17 0.83
N ASN A 39 11.67 11.31 -0.20
CA ASN A 39 10.43 11.04 -0.93
C ASN A 39 9.48 10.12 -0.12
N VAL A 40 8.77 10.71 0.85
CA VAL A 40 7.86 9.98 1.77
C VAL A 40 6.82 9.16 1.03
N ASN A 41 6.27 9.68 -0.07
CA ASN A 41 5.28 8.97 -0.90
C ASN A 41 5.82 7.62 -1.38
N LEU A 42 7.10 7.57 -1.80
CA LEU A 42 7.72 6.35 -2.28
C LEU A 42 7.93 5.33 -1.14
N TYR A 43 8.48 5.75 0.00
CA TYR A 43 8.73 4.84 1.13
C TYR A 43 7.43 4.31 1.74
N CYS A 44 6.44 5.17 1.97
CA CYS A 44 5.13 4.77 2.46
C CYS A 44 4.40 3.88 1.44
N GLY A 45 4.46 4.23 0.15
CA GLY A 45 3.84 3.46 -0.92
C GLY A 45 4.39 2.03 -1.01
N ILE A 46 5.71 1.87 -0.99
CA ILE A 46 6.37 0.55 -0.97
C ILE A 46 5.96 -0.24 0.28
N SER A 47 5.96 0.40 1.45
CA SER A 47 5.58 -0.25 2.72
C SER A 47 4.14 -0.78 2.68
N MET A 48 3.21 0.02 2.15
CA MET A 48 1.80 -0.36 2.00
C MET A 48 1.61 -1.46 0.94
N LEU A 49 2.35 -1.42 -0.17
CA LEU A 49 2.32 -2.48 -1.18
C LEU A 49 2.81 -3.82 -0.64
N VAL A 50 3.92 -3.82 0.12
CA VAL A 50 4.43 -5.03 0.76
C VAL A 50 3.40 -5.59 1.74
N PHE A 51 2.84 -4.74 2.61
CA PHE A 51 1.86 -5.17 3.59
C PHE A 51 0.56 -5.69 2.94
N GLY A 52 -0.03 -4.93 2.02
CA GLY A 52 -1.24 -5.32 1.29
C GLY A 52 -1.04 -6.58 0.46
N GLY A 53 0.11 -6.70 -0.21
CA GLY A 53 0.50 -7.90 -0.94
C GLY A 53 0.61 -9.13 -0.04
N ILE A 54 1.24 -9.02 1.13
CA ILE A 54 1.30 -10.10 2.12
C ILE A 54 -0.11 -10.51 2.56
N LEU A 55 -1.00 -9.56 2.87
CA LEU A 55 -2.37 -9.86 3.27
C LEU A 55 -3.13 -10.64 2.17
N LEU A 56 -3.03 -10.20 0.92
CA LEU A 56 -3.66 -10.86 -0.23
C LEU A 56 -3.07 -12.24 -0.51
N LEU A 57 -1.75 -12.38 -0.42
CA LEU A 57 -1.07 -13.67 -0.57
C LEU A 57 -1.52 -14.66 0.48
N LEU A 58 -1.58 -14.24 1.74
CA LEU A 58 -2.03 -15.09 2.81
C LEU A 58 -3.54 -15.40 2.67
N ALA A 59 -4.37 -14.45 2.22
CA ALA A 59 -5.79 -14.66 1.95
C ALA A 59 -6.00 -15.74 0.89
N ARG A 60 -5.25 -15.66 -0.22
CA ARG A 60 -5.26 -16.65 -1.29
C ARG A 60 -4.83 -18.05 -0.83
N LYS A 61 -3.94 -18.16 0.15
CA LYS A 61 -3.53 -19.46 0.71
C LYS A 61 -4.59 -20.13 1.59
N ARG A 62 -5.66 -19.40 2.00
CA ARG A 62 -6.70 -19.90 2.90
C ARG A 62 -8.06 -20.12 2.22
N SER A 63 -8.20 -19.73 0.96
CA SER A 63 -9.31 -20.11 0.07
C SER A 63 -9.01 -21.41 -0.65
#